data_AF-A0AAD1NK77-F1
#
_entry.id   AF-A0AAD1NK77-F1
#
_cell.length_a   1.000
_cell.length_b   1.000
_cell.length_c   1.000
_cell.angle_alpha   90.00
_cell.angle_beta   90.00
_cell.angle_gamma   90.00
#
_symmetry.space_group_name_H-M   'P 1'
#
loop_
_entity.id
_entity.type
_entity.pdbx_description
1 polymer ?
#
loop_
_entity_poly.entity_id
_entity_poly.type
_entity_poly.pdbx_seq_one_letter_code
_entity_poly.pdbx_strand_id
1 'polypeptide(L)' 'MSQLNISKGSVENFISFVPIIEEQKKIGSFFKQLDETIALHQRKLDLLKEQKKGFLQKMFV' A
#
# COMPACT_ATOMS: atom_id res chain seq x y z
N MET A 1 15.59 -9.76 21.62
CA MET A 1 14.99 -8.78 20.70
C MET A 1 13.92 -8.04 21.48
N SER A 2 14.07 -6.74 21.77
CA SER A 2 13.00 -5.99 22.42
C SER A 2 11.86 -5.76 21.41
N GLN A 3 10.62 -6.07 21.81
CA GLN A 3 9.46 -5.60 21.07
C GLN A 3 9.33 -4.09 21.28
N LEU A 4 9.48 -3.34 20.20
CA LEU A 4 9.16 -1.91 20.18
C LEU A 4 7.64 -1.77 20.26
N ASN A 5 7.14 -1.42 21.43
CA ASN A 5 5.72 -1.16 21.66
C ASN A 5 5.50 0.36 21.80
N ILE A 6 4.43 0.86 21.19
CA ILE A 6 4.03 2.26 21.33
C ILE A 6 3.08 2.35 22.52
N SER A 7 3.43 3.18 23.52
CA SER A 7 2.58 3.38 24.71
C SER A 7 1.41 4.32 24.39
N LYS A 8 0.29 4.19 25.10
CA LYS A 8 -0.86 5.10 24.99
C LYS A 8 -0.44 6.57 25.15
N GLY A 9 0.35 6.87 26.18
CA GLY A 9 0.85 8.22 26.42
C GLY A 9 1.75 8.75 25.30
N SER A 10 2.45 7.87 24.59
CA SER A 10 3.24 8.26 23.41
C SER A 10 2.35 8.68 22.23
N VAL A 11 1.20 8.02 22.05
CA VAL A 11 0.23 8.38 20.99
C VAL A 11 -0.50 9.68 21.35
N GLU A 12 -0.96 9.81 22.59
CA GLU A 12 -1.73 10.99 23.04
C GLU A 12 -0.90 12.28 23.01
N ASN A 13 0.40 12.19 23.31
CA ASN A 13 1.30 13.35 23.31
C ASN A 13 2.00 13.57 21.96
N PHE A 14 1.60 12.84 20.92
CA PHE A 14 2.18 13.02 19.59
C PHE A 14 1.75 14.35 18.99
N ILE A 15 2.72 15.26 18.83
CA ILE A 15 2.49 16.55 18.18
C ILE A 15 2.57 16.35 16.66
N SER A 16 1.51 16.73 15.96
CA SER A 16 1.44 16.68 14.50
C SER A 16 0.95 18.00 13.93
N PHE A 17 1.46 18.35 12.75
CA PHE A 17 0.89 19.43 11.95
C PHE A 17 -0.37 18.94 11.24
N VAL A 18 -1.49 19.58 11.51
CA VAL A 18 -2.79 19.25 10.92
C VAL A 18 -3.21 20.40 10.01
N PRO A 19 -3.12 20.24 8.66
CA PRO A 19 -3.51 21.30 7.73
C PRO A 19 -5.04 21.48 7.71
N ILE A 20 -5.54 22.46 6.96
CA ILE A 20 -6.99 22.68 6.84
C ILE A 20 -7.68 21.48 6.18
N ILE A 21 -8.97 21.27 6.50
CA ILE A 21 -9.74 20.10 6.06
C ILE A 21 -9.71 19.91 4.53
N GLU A 22 -9.78 20.99 3.76
CA GLU A 22 -9.75 20.90 2.30
C GLU A 22 -8.40 20.39 1.75
N GLU A 23 -7.30 20.74 2.42
CA GLU A 23 -5.98 20.22 2.09
C GLU A 23 -5.86 18.75 2.49
N GLN A 24 -6.34 18.39 3.69
CA GLN A 24 -6.37 16.99 4.15
C GLN A 24 -7.14 16.10 3.16
N LYS A 25 -8.29 16.55 2.64
CA LYS A 25 -9.07 15.81 1.64
C LYS A 25 -8.29 15.61 0.34
N LYS A 26 -7.59 16.64 -0.15
CA LYS A 26 -6.77 16.55 -1.37
C LYS A 26 -5.62 15.57 -1.18
N ILE A 27 -4.89 15.69 -0.07
CA ILE A 27 -3.79 14.78 0.29
C ILE A 27 -4.31 13.35 0.42
N GLY A 28 -5.40 13.14 1.15
CA GLY A 28 -5.99 11.82 1.35
C GLY A 28 -6.49 11.19 0.04
N SER A 29 -7.12 11.97 -0.83
CA SER A 29 -7.54 11.51 -2.16
C SER A 29 -6.35 11.11 -3.04
N PHE A 30 -5.27 11.88 -3.01
CA PHE A 30 -4.05 11.57 -3.75
C PHE A 30 -3.44 10.24 -3.30
N PHE A 31 -3.26 10.03 -1.99
CA PHE A 31 -2.72 8.78 -1.48
C PHE A 31 -3.65 7.59 -1.71
N LYS A 32 -4.97 7.79 -1.63
CA LYS A 32 -5.94 6.75 -1.99
C LYS A 32 -5.78 6.30 -3.45
N GLN A 33 -5.66 7.24 -4.38
CA GLN A 33 -5.44 6.91 -5.80
C GLN A 33 -4.10 6.20 -6.02
N LEU A 34 -3.07 6.59 -5.27
CA LEU A 34 -1.77 5.92 -5.32
C LEU A 34 -1.88 4.47 -4.85
N ASP A 35 -2.53 4.22 -3.72
CA ASP A 35 -2.75 2.87 -3.19
C ASP A 35 -3.56 1.99 -4.16
N GLU A 36 -4.62 2.55 -4.74
CA GLU A 36 -5.44 1.86 -5.76
C GLU A 36 -4.61 1.51 -7.00
N THR A 37 -3.73 2.41 -7.43
CA THR A 37 -2.81 2.20 -8.57
C THR A 37 -1.81 1.09 -8.27
N ILE A 38 -1.20 1.10 -7.09
CA ILE A 38 -0.27 0.05 -6.63
C ILE A 38 -0.99 -1.30 -6.61
N ALA A 39 -2.19 -1.37 -6.02
CA ALA A 39 -2.98 -2.59 -5.94
C ALA A 39 -3.40 -3.11 -7.33
N LEU A 40 -3.69 -2.22 -8.27
CA LEU A 40 -3.96 -2.59 -9.66
C LEU A 40 -2.72 -3.19 -10.34
N HIS A 41 -1.55 -2.57 -10.18
CA HIS A 41 -0.31 -3.07 -10.77
C HIS A 41 0.16 -4.38 -10.14
N GLN A 42 -0.05 -4.57 -8.84
CA GLN A 42 0.24 -5.84 -8.17
C GLN A 42 -0.63 -6.98 -8.74
N ARG A 43 -1.94 -6.76 -8.88
CA ARG A 43 -2.85 -7.73 -9.52
C ARG A 43 -2.42 -8.07 -10.96
N LYS A 44 -2.02 -7.07 -11.74
CA LYS A 44 -1.52 -7.28 -13.11
C LYS A 44 -0.22 -8.10 -13.11
N LEU A 45 0.71 -7.80 -12.21
CA LEU A 45 1.96 -8.54 -12.07
C LEU A 45 1.71 -10.02 -11.74
N ASP A 46 0.80 -10.29 -10.81
CA ASP A 46 0.48 -11.65 -10.39
C ASP A 46 -0.18 -12.43 -11.53
N LEU A 47 -1.09 -11.81 -12.29
CA LEU A 47 -1.67 -12.41 -13.49
C LEU A 47 -0.60 -12.74 -14.54
N LEU A 48 0.35 -11.83 -14.80
CA LEU A 48 1.43 -12.07 -15.77
C LEU A 48 2.36 -13.20 -15.33
N LYS A 49 2.62 -13.35 -14.03
CA LYS A 49 3.40 -14.47 -13.48
C LYS A 49 2.69 -15.81 -13.72
N GLU A 50 1.39 -15.88 -13.46
CA GLU A 50 0.61 -17.10 -13.71
C GLU A 50 0.52 -17.43 -15.21
N GLN A 51 0.33 -16.43 -16.07
CA GLN A 51 0.36 -16.62 -17.52
C GLN A 51 1.71 -17.16 -18.00
N LYS A 52 2.82 -16.57 -17.53
CA LYS A 52 4.17 -17.03 -17.85
C LYS A 52 4.37 -18.49 -17.41
N LYS A 53 3.91 -18.85 -16.21
CA LYS A 53 3.97 -20.23 -15.71
C LYS A 53 3.19 -21.18 -16.61
N GLY A 54 1.97 -20.82 -17.00
CA GLY A 54 1.13 -21.61 -17.91
C GLY A 54 1.76 -21.80 -19.30
N PHE A 55 2.39 -20.77 -19.87
CA PHE A 55 3.12 -20.90 -21.13
C PHE A 55 4.35 -21.79 -21.01
N LEU A 56 5.15 -21.64 -19.95
CA LEU A 56 6.31 -22.50 -19.73
C LEU A 56 5.91 -23.97 -19.59
N GLN A 57 4.82 -24.27 -18.87
CA GLN A 57 4.31 -25.65 -18.78
C GLN A 57 3.97 -26.22 -20.16
N LYS A 58 3.36 -25.43 -21.05
CA LYS A 58 3.04 -25.85 -22.42
C LYS A 58 4.25 -25.99 -23.34
N MET A 59 5.42 -25.43 -23.00
CA MET A 59 6.62 -25.54 -23.82
C MET A 59 7.39 -26.86 -23.61
N PHE A 60 7.15 -27.53 -22.48
CA PHE A 60 7.87 -28.75 -22.09
C PHE A 60 6.97 -29.99 -22.01
N VAL A 61 5.75 -29.90 -22.56
CA VAL A 61 4.77 -31.00 -22.72
C VAL A 61 4.51 -31.21 -24.20
#